data_AF-A0A2V8SVT3-F1
#
_entry.id   AF-A0A2V8SVT3-F1
#
_cell.length_a   1.000
_cell.length_b   1.000
_cell.length_c   1.000
_cell.angle_alpha   90.00
_cell.angle_beta   90.00
_cell.angle_gamma   90.00
#
_symmetry.space_group_name_H-M   'P 1'
#
loop_
_entity.id
_entity.type
_entity.pdbx_description
1 polymer ?
#
loop_
_entity_poly.entity_id
_entity_poly.type
_entity_poly.pdbx_seq_one_letter_code
_entity_poly.pdbx_strand_id
1 'polypeptide(L)'
;MSVNGLFERDTLEGERLRVRPPDVNYLLCKKVISERGRRASSVPDSRNPSSPAARLTFTEPLPEEVAPGATLKATLLVENTGDTLWLVGWAERAGSVMLGVRVFDDAGALVSERHGTPPLPHALAPGESARLQFELKV
;
A
#
# COMPACT_ATOMS: atom_id res chain seq x y z
N MET A 1 -12.95 4.56 -27.64
CA MET A 1 -14.02 3.61 -27.24
C MET A 1 -13.91 2.44 -28.20
N SER A 2 -13.45 1.26 -27.76
CA SER A 2 -13.32 0.08 -28.64
C SER A 2 -14.40 -0.93 -28.26
N VAL A 3 -15.17 -1.34 -29.27
CA VAL A 3 -16.13 -2.43 -29.23
C VAL A 3 -15.64 -3.41 -30.30
N ASN A 4 -15.49 -4.69 -29.93
CA ASN A 4 -15.20 -5.83 -30.82
C ASN A 4 -13.80 -5.93 -31.45
N GLY A 5 -12.73 -5.92 -30.64
CA GLY A 5 -11.51 -6.71 -30.93
C GLY A 5 -10.73 -6.41 -32.21
N LEU A 6 -11.03 -5.32 -32.92
CA LEU A 6 -10.29 -4.84 -34.08
C LEU A 6 -9.37 -3.71 -33.63
N PHE A 7 -8.10 -4.03 -33.45
CA PHE A 7 -7.05 -3.02 -33.34
C PHE A 7 -6.79 -2.43 -34.74
N GLU A 8 -6.72 -1.12 -34.84
CA GLU A 8 -6.32 -0.43 -36.07
C GLU A 8 -4.89 -0.85 -36.41
N ARG A 9 -4.66 -1.29 -37.66
CA ARG A 9 -3.37 -1.87 -38.13
C ARG A 9 -2.18 -0.93 -37.93
N ASP A 10 -2.43 0.35 -37.72
CA ASP A 10 -1.42 1.39 -37.47
C ASP A 10 -0.85 1.36 -36.04
N THR A 11 -1.37 0.49 -35.15
CA THR A 11 -0.85 0.29 -33.78
C THR A 11 0.12 -0.89 -33.64
N LEU A 12 0.42 -1.58 -34.74
CA LEU A 12 1.34 -2.72 -34.78
C LEU A 12 2.72 -2.27 -35.28
N GLU A 13 3.75 -2.53 -34.48
CA GLU A 13 5.16 -2.39 -34.91
C GLU A 13 5.67 -3.81 -35.20
N GLY A 14 5.51 -4.26 -36.46
CA GLY A 14 5.66 -5.68 -36.83
C GLY A 14 4.46 -6.53 -36.37
N GLU A 15 4.71 -7.67 -35.71
CA GLU A 15 3.66 -8.55 -35.14
C GLU A 15 3.34 -8.24 -33.67
N ARG A 16 3.90 -7.17 -33.11
CA ARG A 16 3.75 -6.82 -31.69
C ARG A 16 2.90 -5.57 -31.52
N LEU A 17 1.90 -5.68 -30.66
CA LEU A 17 1.08 -4.55 -30.22
C LEU A 17 1.89 -3.71 -29.21
N ARG A 18 2.19 -2.46 -29.57
CA ARG A 18 2.79 -1.51 -28.62
C ARG A 18 1.71 -1.00 -27.68
N VAL A 19 1.50 -1.69 -26.57
CA VAL A 19 0.70 -1.16 -25.46
C VAL A 19 1.58 -0.16 -24.71
N ARG A 20 1.32 1.14 -24.88
CA ARG A 20 1.82 2.11 -23.88
C ARG A 20 1.15 1.72 -22.56
N PRO A 21 1.91 1.42 -21.48
CA PRO A 21 1.29 1.15 -20.21
C PRO A 21 0.43 2.36 -19.83
N PRO A 22 -0.88 2.19 -19.65
CA PRO A 22 -1.73 3.29 -19.22
C PRO A 22 -1.32 3.71 -17.81
N ASP A 23 -1.53 4.98 -17.46
CA ASP A 23 -1.32 5.48 -16.08
C ASP A 23 -2.13 4.67 -15.04
N VAL A 24 -3.18 3.99 -15.50
CA VAL A 24 -4.00 3.06 -14.73
C VAL A 24 -4.21 1.76 -15.51
N ASN A 25 -3.72 0.65 -14.96
CA ASN A 25 -3.85 -0.67 -15.58
C ASN A 25 -5.18 -1.32 -15.18
N TYR A 26 -6.20 -1.20 -16.05
CA TYR A 26 -7.58 -1.65 -15.81
C TYR A 26 -7.75 -3.18 -15.72
N LEU A 27 -6.69 -3.97 -15.88
CA LEU A 27 -6.74 -5.44 -15.87
C LEU A 27 -6.00 -6.09 -14.68
N LEU A 28 -5.50 -5.30 -13.73
CA LEU A 28 -4.87 -5.84 -12.51
C LEU A 28 -5.92 -6.36 -11.52
N CYS A 29 -6.28 -7.63 -11.65
CA CYS A 29 -7.03 -8.35 -10.64
C CYS A 29 -6.07 -8.91 -9.59
N LYS A 30 -6.27 -8.57 -8.31
CA LYS A 30 -5.53 -9.18 -7.20
C LYS A 30 -6.29 -10.40 -6.66
N LYS A 31 -5.61 -11.56 -6.63
CA LYS A 31 -6.16 -12.76 -5.97
C LYS A 31 -6.02 -12.60 -4.45
N VAL A 32 -7.16 -12.54 -3.77
CA VAL A 32 -7.23 -12.31 -2.31
C VAL A 32 -7.55 -13.58 -1.51
N ILE A 33 -7.84 -14.69 -2.19
CA ILE A 33 -8.10 -16.00 -1.59
C ILE A 33 -7.34 -17.07 -2.36
N SER A 34 -6.62 -17.94 -1.66
CA SER A 34 -5.94 -19.11 -2.20
C SER A 34 -6.81 -20.38 -2.21
N GLU A 35 -7.78 -20.48 -1.31
CA GLU A 35 -8.70 -21.62 -1.16
C GLU A 35 -9.64 -21.82 -2.36
N ARG A 36 -9.84 -23.08 -2.75
CA ARG A 36 -10.68 -23.45 -3.89
C ARG A 36 -12.17 -23.33 -3.54
N GLY A 37 -12.95 -22.69 -4.40
CA GLY A 37 -14.42 -22.58 -4.27
C GLY A 37 -14.91 -21.36 -3.47
N ARG A 38 -14.03 -20.63 -2.80
CA ARG A 38 -14.37 -19.41 -2.07
C ARG A 38 -14.32 -18.18 -3.00
N ARG A 39 -15.37 -17.36 -2.97
CA ARG A 39 -15.50 -16.18 -3.85
C ARG A 39 -14.66 -15.01 -3.34
N ALA A 40 -14.00 -14.27 -4.23
CA ALA A 40 -13.26 -13.04 -3.88
C ALA A 40 -14.11 -12.05 -3.08
N SER A 41 -15.41 -11.93 -3.40
CA SER A 41 -16.38 -11.08 -2.70
C SER A 41 -16.68 -11.50 -1.25
N SER A 42 -16.17 -12.66 -0.79
CA SER A 42 -16.33 -13.12 0.59
C SER A 42 -15.21 -12.63 1.52
N VAL A 43 -14.20 -11.92 1.00
CA VAL A 43 -13.20 -11.24 1.81
C VAL A 43 -13.70 -9.83 2.09
N PRO A 44 -13.90 -9.45 3.35
CA PRO A 44 -14.19 -8.07 3.73
C PRO A 44 -13.07 -7.15 3.26
N ASP A 45 -13.39 -5.92 2.86
CA ASP A 45 -12.38 -4.91 2.58
C ASP A 45 -12.39 -3.84 3.66
N SER A 46 -11.41 -2.95 3.63
CA SER A 46 -11.21 -1.92 4.64
C SER A 46 -12.30 -0.84 4.66
N ARG A 47 -13.27 -0.86 3.74
CA ARG A 47 -14.50 -0.05 3.84
C ARG A 47 -15.55 -0.71 4.72
N ASN A 48 -15.48 -2.02 4.89
CA ASN A 48 -16.36 -2.81 5.76
C ASN A 48 -15.53 -3.92 6.45
N PRO A 49 -14.63 -3.56 7.39
CA PRO A 49 -13.69 -4.51 7.98
C PRO A 49 -14.39 -5.46 8.96
N SER A 50 -13.88 -6.68 9.07
CA SER A 50 -14.30 -7.64 10.12
C SER A 50 -13.27 -7.72 11.24
N SER A 51 -12.02 -8.06 10.94
CA SER A 51 -10.92 -8.15 11.90
C SER A 51 -9.65 -7.48 11.35
N PRO A 52 -9.54 -6.15 11.45
CA PRO A 52 -8.34 -5.43 11.01
C PRO A 52 -7.21 -5.67 12.00
N ALA A 53 -6.10 -6.25 11.53
CA ALA A 53 -4.90 -6.45 12.33
C ALA A 53 -3.65 -6.23 11.48
N ALA A 54 -2.67 -5.54 12.05
CA ALA A 54 -1.39 -5.23 11.41
C ALA A 54 -0.23 -5.68 12.28
N ARG A 55 0.85 -6.11 11.64
CA ARG A 55 2.16 -6.25 12.29
C ARG A 55 3.13 -5.28 11.63
N LEU A 56 3.80 -4.49 12.45
CA LEU A 56 4.77 -3.48 12.03
C LEU A 56 6.14 -3.87 12.58
N THR A 57 7.12 -4.00 11.70
CA THR A 57 8.49 -4.38 12.08
C THR A 57 9.48 -3.50 11.34
N PHE A 58 10.39 -2.83 12.06
CA PHE A 58 11.51 -2.15 11.40
C PHE A 58 12.47 -3.20 10.84
N THR A 59 12.87 -3.04 9.58
CA THR A 59 13.79 -4.01 8.94
C THR A 59 15.25 -3.76 9.33
N GLU A 60 15.55 -2.54 9.80
CA GLU A 60 16.82 -2.15 10.37
C GLU A 60 16.62 -1.58 11.79
N PRO A 61 17.59 -1.72 12.70
CA PRO A 61 17.55 -1.01 13.99
C PRO A 61 17.55 0.50 13.76
N LEU A 62 16.73 1.22 14.53
CA LEU A 62 16.77 2.67 14.58
C LEU A 62 17.90 3.12 15.53
N PRO A 63 18.49 4.31 15.32
CA PRO A 63 19.41 4.90 16.28
C PRO A 63 18.73 5.09 17.64
N GLU A 64 19.47 4.89 18.73
CA GLU A 64 18.99 5.15 20.10
C GLU A 64 18.81 6.65 20.35
N GLU A 65 19.68 7.47 19.77
CA GLU A 65 19.67 8.92 19.89
C GLU A 65 19.83 9.59 18.52
N VAL A 66 19.15 10.72 18.34
CA VAL A 66 19.25 11.56 17.15
C VAL A 66 19.35 13.02 17.58
N ALA A 67 20.16 13.80 16.87
CA ALA A 67 20.26 15.23 17.13
C ALA A 67 18.94 15.95 16.76
N PRO A 68 18.54 17.01 17.48
CA PRO A 68 17.40 17.83 17.09
C PRO A 68 17.58 18.38 15.67
N GLY A 69 16.52 18.31 14.86
CA GLY A 69 16.52 18.69 13.45
C GLY A 69 17.03 17.61 12.48
N ALA A 70 17.51 16.47 12.98
CA ALA A 70 18.02 15.40 12.13
C ALA A 70 16.90 14.72 11.33
N THR A 71 17.27 14.18 10.16
CA THR A 71 16.36 13.34 9.37
C THR A 71 16.67 11.87 9.60
N LEU A 72 15.74 11.17 10.23
CA LEU A 72 15.80 9.72 10.45
C LEU A 72 15.20 8.99 9.25
N LYS A 73 15.98 8.09 8.65
CA LYS A 73 15.52 7.16 7.61
C LYS A 73 15.13 5.84 8.27
N ALA A 74 13.91 5.38 7.99
CA ALA A 74 13.42 4.11 8.50
C ALA A 74 12.76 3.30 7.39
N THR A 75 12.93 1.99 7.47
CA THR A 75 12.23 1.03 6.62
C THR A 75 11.37 0.14 7.50
N LEU A 76 10.07 0.10 7.18
CA LEU A 76 9.07 -0.66 7.90
C LEU A 76 8.50 -1.76 7.02
N LEU A 77 8.53 -2.99 7.51
CA LEU A 77 7.73 -4.07 7.00
C LEU A 77 6.35 -3.99 7.66
N VAL A 78 5.34 -3.79 6.83
CA VAL A 78 3.94 -3.77 7.24
C VAL A 78 3.28 -5.04 6.73
N GLU A 79 2.74 -5.86 7.62
CA GLU A 79 2.01 -7.07 7.30
C GLU A 79 0.53 -6.93 7.69
N ASN A 80 -0.36 -7.34 6.79
CA ASN A 80 -1.77 -7.50 7.09
C ASN A 80 -2.01 -8.87 7.74
N THR A 81 -2.09 -8.91 9.06
CA THR A 81 -2.33 -10.14 9.84
C THR A 81 -3.82 -10.39 10.10
N GLY A 82 -4.69 -9.51 9.61
CA GLY A 82 -6.12 -9.62 9.73
C GLY A 82 -6.75 -10.50 8.65
N ASP A 83 -8.07 -10.39 8.52
CA ASP A 83 -8.89 -11.11 7.53
C ASP A 83 -9.46 -10.20 6.43
N THR A 84 -9.10 -8.91 6.49
CA THR A 84 -9.69 -7.84 5.68
C THR A 84 -8.71 -7.36 4.63
N LEU A 85 -9.13 -7.23 3.38
CA LEU A 85 -8.33 -6.61 2.31
C LEU A 85 -8.10 -5.12 2.60
N TRP A 86 -6.83 -4.73 2.67
CA TRP A 86 -6.45 -3.33 2.79
C TRP A 86 -6.42 -2.68 1.42
N LEU A 87 -7.27 -1.69 1.23
CA LEU A 87 -7.33 -0.92 0.02
C LEU A 87 -6.33 0.22 0.08
N VAL A 88 -5.73 0.49 -1.07
CA VAL A 88 -4.93 1.69 -1.28
C VAL A 88 -5.82 2.80 -1.80
N GLY A 89 -5.51 4.01 -1.37
CA GLY A 89 -6.18 5.21 -1.84
C GLY A 89 -5.51 6.43 -1.23
N TRP A 90 -5.81 7.58 -1.83
CA TRP A 90 -5.43 8.85 -1.27
C TRP A 90 -6.27 9.10 -0.01
N ALA A 91 -5.72 9.85 0.94
CA ALA A 91 -6.28 10.05 2.29
C ALA A 91 -7.77 10.43 2.34
N GLU A 92 -8.29 10.98 1.25
CA GLU A 92 -9.68 11.46 1.12
C GLU A 92 -10.71 10.34 0.84
N ARG A 93 -10.28 9.11 0.52
CA ARG A 93 -11.21 8.00 0.26
C ARG A 93 -11.41 7.12 1.50
N ALA A 94 -12.64 7.07 1.98
CA ALA A 94 -13.04 6.18 3.07
C ALA A 94 -12.65 4.72 2.79
N GLY A 95 -12.12 4.06 3.83
CA GLY A 95 -11.64 2.68 3.77
C GLY A 95 -10.26 2.51 3.12
N SER A 96 -9.52 3.58 2.88
CA SER A 96 -8.09 3.49 2.52
C SER A 96 -7.26 3.26 3.78
N VAL A 97 -6.32 2.31 3.73
CA VAL A 97 -5.39 2.05 4.83
C VAL A 97 -4.12 2.87 4.62
N MET A 98 -3.67 3.56 5.68
CA MET A 98 -2.52 4.46 5.65
C MET A 98 -1.62 4.20 6.85
N LEU A 99 -0.30 4.34 6.65
CA LEU A 99 0.66 4.35 7.75
C LEU A 99 0.62 5.72 8.43
N GLY A 100 0.41 5.73 9.75
CA GLY A 100 0.59 6.90 10.60
C GLY A 100 1.86 6.78 11.42
N VAL A 101 2.61 7.87 11.54
CA VAL A 101 3.83 7.94 12.38
C VAL A 101 3.76 9.17 13.26
N ARG A 102 4.02 8.97 14.55
CA ARG A 102 4.19 10.03 15.56
C ARG A 102 5.56 9.88 16.20
N VAL A 103 6.26 10.99 16.34
CA VAL A 103 7.58 11.07 16.98
C VAL A 103 7.44 11.94 18.21
N PHE A 104 7.89 11.42 19.35
CA PHE A 104 7.87 12.12 20.63
C PHE A 104 9.31 12.35 21.09
N ASP A 105 9.55 13.44 21.81
CA ASP A 105 10.81 13.65 22.52
C ASP A 105 10.83 12.94 23.89
N ASP A 106 11.94 13.05 24.61
CA ASP A 106 12.13 12.45 25.95
C ASP A 106 11.16 13.01 27.01
N ALA A 107 10.65 14.23 26.81
CA ALA A 107 9.62 14.81 27.65
C ALA A 107 8.19 14.35 27.27
N GLY A 108 8.06 13.53 26.23
CA GLY A 108 6.78 13.05 25.70
C GLY A 108 6.03 14.06 24.82
N ALA A 109 6.65 15.18 24.45
CA ALA A 109 6.05 16.15 23.55
C ALA A 109 6.14 15.67 22.09
N LEU A 110 5.07 15.91 21.33
CA LEU A 110 4.99 15.54 19.91
C LEU A 110 5.90 16.44 19.08
N VAL A 111 6.94 15.87 18.50
CA VAL A 111 7.91 16.56 17.63
C VAL A 111 7.42 16.56 16.18
N SER A 112 6.85 15.44 15.73
CA SER A 112 6.51 15.22 14.33
C SER A 112 5.36 14.24 14.19
N GLU A 113 4.42 14.52 13.29
CA GLU A 113 3.32 13.62 12.94
C GLU A 113 3.15 13.59 11.42
N ARG A 114 3.01 12.38 10.86
CA ARG A 114 2.79 12.17 9.43
C ARG A 114 1.82 11.02 9.20
N HIS A 115 0.97 11.19 8.20
CA HIS A 115 -0.02 10.18 7.81
C HIS A 115 0.05 9.92 6.30
N GLY A 116 0.01 8.65 5.92
CA GLY A 116 -0.09 8.19 4.54
C GLY A 116 1.08 8.51 3.64
N THR A 117 2.24 8.87 4.21
CA THR A 117 3.44 9.17 3.44
C THR A 117 4.59 8.29 3.94
N PRO A 118 5.09 7.35 3.12
CA PRO A 118 4.61 6.99 1.79
C PRO A 118 3.24 6.27 1.83
N PRO A 119 2.48 6.28 0.72
CA PRO A 119 1.32 5.42 0.59
C PRO A 119 1.74 3.95 0.53
N LEU A 120 0.81 3.05 0.82
CA LEU A 120 0.97 1.64 0.52
C LEU A 120 1.20 1.46 -1.00
N PRO A 121 2.20 0.68 -1.44
CA PRO A 121 2.52 0.52 -2.86
C PRO A 121 1.42 -0.22 -3.64
N HIS A 122 0.61 -1.02 -2.95
CA HIS A 122 -0.53 -1.76 -3.49
C HIS A 122 -1.41 -2.28 -2.33
N ALA A 123 -2.62 -2.74 -2.67
CA ALA A 123 -3.55 -3.31 -1.70
C ALA A 123 -2.97 -4.57 -1.04
N LEU A 124 -3.13 -4.76 0.26
CA LEU A 124 -2.61 -5.92 1.00
C LEU A 124 -3.75 -6.84 1.41
N ALA A 125 -3.77 -8.05 0.86
CA ALA A 125 -4.63 -9.12 1.32
C ALA A 125 -4.14 -9.69 2.67
N PRO A 126 -4.99 -10.42 3.39
CA PRO A 126 -4.58 -11.21 4.56
C PRO A 126 -3.31 -12.03 4.31
N GLY A 127 -2.35 -11.90 5.21
CA GLY A 127 -1.03 -12.57 5.18
C GLY A 127 0.00 -11.92 4.27
N GLU A 128 -0.31 -10.85 3.54
CA GLU A 128 0.66 -10.16 2.71
C GLU A 128 1.37 -9.03 3.44
N SER A 129 2.53 -8.65 2.90
CA SER A 129 3.34 -7.55 3.45
C SER A 129 3.84 -6.60 2.38
N ALA A 130 4.06 -5.35 2.78
CA ALA A 130 4.76 -4.33 1.99
C ALA A 130 5.91 -3.73 2.79
N ARG A 131 6.97 -3.34 2.09
CA ARG A 131 8.05 -2.53 2.65
C ARG A 131 7.77 -1.05 2.37
N LEU A 132 7.85 -0.22 3.39
CA LEU A 132 7.67 1.23 3.31
C LEU A 132 8.93 1.91 3.82
N GLN A 133 9.52 2.77 3.00
CA GLN A 133 10.64 3.61 3.39
C GLN A 133 10.16 5.04 3.61
N PHE A 134 10.50 5.62 4.74
CA PHE A 134 10.12 6.99 5.06
C PHE A 134 11.22 7.76 5.78
N GLU A 135 11.10 9.08 5.69
CA GLU A 135 11.98 10.04 6.34
C GLU A 135 11.18 10.81 7.40
N LEU A 136 11.69 10.81 8.62
CA LEU A 136 11.14 11.56 9.75
C LEU A 136 12.08 12.70 10.09
N LYS A 137 11.52 13.91 10.23
CA LYS A 137 12.24 15.01 10.86
C LYS A 137 12.00 14.93 12.36
N VAL A 138 13.09 14.80 13.11
CA VAL A 138 13.15 14.75 14.57
C VAL A 138 13.79 16.04 15.07
#